data_AF-A0A5J4TGL1-F1
#
_entry.id   AF-A0A5J4TGL1-F1
#
_cell.length_a   1.000
_cell.length_b   1.000
_cell.length_c   1.000
_cell.angle_alpha   90.00
_cell.angle_beta   90.00
_cell.angle_gamma   90.00
#
_symmetry.space_group_name_H-M   'P 1'
#
loop_
_entity.id
_entity.type
_entity.pdbx_description
1 polymer ?
#
loop_
_entity_poly.entity_id
_entity_poly.type
_entity_poly.pdbx_seq_one_letter_code
_entity_poly.pdbx_strand_id
1 'polypeptide(L)'
;MVRQTNTSQSSTDTNGPSCLEAAHSEQLHRGSDSNGLAESMVVSATAKHGDQLDYARQFRQNIQRGSLNETQEDETTSRKSNTICDKNWKGDLIFNQLATCKHLEVEEQEALIKEMGLNLWRTRRAALASLDVYLKSKHKKASSILKGNVVLNVRRALDAMQKMGKNNQQIIAIRRGICSILALLTNNKDFTRSPLISSFMKPIVSTRIKKPKYDKAWNISKLLDFESLKSTDKTQQNVMLHALVLLEAHSTLRGTELASITRDSVTVELDSIKIIVSKKKAKNGGREIVIRPRFDKTICPFVALSNWINMLNDKFPGKQAMWLNKKNLQASEQGVRDLLRIRIRQAGIGKEYGSNTIRHSVMTELRKTKLTLQQVNMLTDHAPSSIIVDEYYNKPEHPLGIDDVINQ
;
A
#
# COMPACT_ATOMS: atom_id res chain seq x y z
N MET A 1 43.61 62.87 -41.71
CA MET A 1 43.40 64.05 -40.83
C MET A 1 43.82 63.63 -39.42
N VAL A 2 45.03 64.00 -38.98
CA VAL A 2 45.29 65.11 -38.03
C VAL A 2 44.57 64.86 -36.70
N ARG A 3 45.15 64.82 -35.51
CA ARG A 3 46.47 65.02 -34.87
C ARG A 3 46.32 64.39 -33.47
N GLN A 4 47.35 63.75 -32.87
CA GLN A 4 48.15 64.27 -31.73
C GLN A 4 47.33 65.07 -30.69
N THR A 5 47.39 64.80 -29.39
CA THR A 5 48.55 64.99 -28.48
C THR A 5 48.22 64.36 -27.11
N ASN A 6 49.15 63.63 -26.46
CA ASN A 6 50.02 64.07 -25.34
C ASN A 6 49.25 64.82 -24.22
N THR A 7 49.47 64.61 -22.93
CA THR A 7 50.76 64.71 -22.22
C THR A 7 50.59 64.37 -20.73
N SER A 8 51.70 63.94 -20.09
CA SER A 8 52.17 64.22 -18.70
C SER A 8 51.34 63.71 -17.50
N GLN A 9 51.87 62.85 -16.62
CA GLN A 9 53.00 62.97 -15.67
C GLN A 9 52.70 63.70 -14.36
N SER A 10 53.33 63.15 -13.32
CA SER A 10 53.61 63.66 -11.95
C SER A 10 52.52 63.38 -10.91
N SER A 11 52.84 62.53 -9.92
CA SER A 11 53.47 62.86 -8.61
C SER A 11 52.37 63.30 -7.62
N THR A 12 52.32 62.95 -6.34
CA THR A 12 53.34 62.62 -5.34
C THR A 12 52.55 62.20 -4.09
N ASP A 13 53.14 61.30 -3.31
CA ASP A 13 53.18 61.22 -1.84
C ASP A 13 52.01 61.78 -1.00
N THR A 14 51.49 60.96 -0.08
CA THR A 14 51.81 61.01 1.37
C THR A 14 50.68 60.44 2.23
N ASN A 15 51.08 59.56 3.15
CA ASN A 15 50.61 59.39 4.53
C ASN A 15 49.10 59.27 4.83
N GLY A 16 48.74 58.14 5.45
CA GLY A 16 47.43 57.85 6.07
C GLY A 16 47.14 58.70 7.33
N PRO A 17 46.34 58.25 8.32
CA PRO A 17 45.65 56.96 8.52
C PRO A 17 44.14 57.11 8.77
N SER A 18 43.36 56.01 8.75
CA SER A 18 42.43 55.63 9.85
C SER A 18 41.46 54.53 9.40
N CYS A 19 41.07 53.74 10.39
CA CYS A 19 40.17 52.57 10.39
C CYS A 19 39.00 52.62 9.40
N LEU A 20 38.66 51.44 8.83
CA LEU A 20 37.33 50.84 8.92
C LEU A 20 37.30 49.42 8.27
N GLU A 21 36.57 48.54 8.95
CA GLU A 21 35.84 47.33 8.53
C GLU A 21 36.03 46.76 7.12
N ALA A 22 36.26 45.44 7.04
CA ALA A 22 35.61 44.60 6.03
C ALA A 22 35.55 43.13 6.47
N ALA A 23 34.32 42.61 6.53
CA ALA A 23 33.98 41.22 6.75
C ALA A 23 34.42 40.33 5.58
N HIS A 24 35.05 39.20 5.88
CA HIS A 24 35.18 38.10 4.94
C HIS A 24 33.85 37.34 4.86
N SER A 25 33.11 37.54 3.77
CA SER A 25 32.08 36.62 3.30
C SER A 25 32.76 35.52 2.50
N GLU A 26 32.90 34.32 3.06
CA GLU A 26 33.08 33.11 2.27
C GLU A 26 31.72 32.51 1.94
N GLN A 27 31.31 32.73 0.69
CA GLN A 27 30.24 32.00 0.02
C GLN A 27 30.66 30.54 -0.15
N LEU A 28 30.21 29.66 0.74
CA LEU A 28 30.24 28.22 0.51
C LEU A 28 28.97 27.78 -0.23
N HIS A 29 29.14 27.47 -1.50
CA HIS A 29 28.17 26.78 -2.34
C HIS A 29 27.64 25.52 -1.65
N ARG A 30 26.35 25.51 -1.32
CA ARG A 30 25.61 24.33 -0.87
C ARG A 30 25.29 23.45 -2.08
N GLY A 31 26.13 22.45 -2.33
CA GLY A 31 25.76 21.30 -3.14
C GLY A 31 24.68 20.47 -2.44
N SER A 32 23.57 20.22 -3.15
CA SER A 32 22.47 19.39 -2.67
C SER A 32 22.85 17.91 -2.78
N ASP A 33 23.50 17.37 -1.75
CA ASP A 33 23.89 15.95 -1.71
C ASP A 33 22.68 15.06 -1.34
N SER A 34 22.20 14.34 -2.36
CA SER A 34 21.14 13.32 -2.28
C SER A 34 21.57 12.00 -1.61
N ASN A 35 22.76 11.97 -0.98
CA ASN A 35 23.34 10.76 -0.37
C ASN A 35 22.70 10.36 0.97
N GLY A 36 21.95 11.25 1.63
CA GLY A 36 21.42 11.02 2.99
C GLY A 36 20.28 9.99 3.12
N LEU A 37 19.67 9.56 2.01
CA LEU A 37 18.62 8.52 2.00
C LEU A 37 19.19 7.10 1.93
N ALA A 38 20.32 6.90 1.26
CA ALA A 38 20.92 5.59 1.01
C ALA A 38 21.61 5.00 2.25
N GLU A 39 22.33 5.83 3.01
CA GLU A 39 22.98 5.44 4.28
C GLU A 39 21.98 5.24 5.44
N SER A 40 20.71 5.58 5.23
CA SER A 40 19.71 5.74 6.29
C SER A 40 18.72 4.58 6.42
N MET A 41 18.78 3.56 5.55
CA MET A 41 17.71 2.57 5.51
C MET A 41 17.89 1.43 6.51
N VAL A 42 16.79 1.17 7.22
CA VAL A 42 16.62 0.16 8.27
C VAL A 42 17.21 -1.19 7.89
N VAL A 43 18.11 -1.71 8.72
CA VAL A 43 18.54 -3.11 8.67
C VAL A 43 17.35 -3.98 9.07
N SER A 44 16.76 -4.67 8.09
CA SER A 44 15.75 -5.69 8.35
C SER A 44 16.49 -6.99 8.69
N ALA A 45 16.57 -7.35 9.97
CA ALA A 45 17.10 -8.65 10.37
C ALA A 45 16.10 -9.74 9.99
N THR A 46 16.53 -10.73 9.22
CA THR A 46 15.76 -11.97 9.03
C THR A 46 16.25 -12.98 10.06
N ALA A 47 15.60 -13.01 11.21
CA ALA A 47 15.87 -14.07 12.19
C ALA A 47 15.30 -15.39 11.65
N LYS A 48 16.20 -16.31 11.25
CA LYS A 48 15.90 -17.74 11.22
C LYS A 48 16.20 -18.27 12.61
N HIS A 49 15.19 -18.31 13.48
CA HIS A 49 15.22 -19.19 14.63
C HIS A 49 13.97 -20.06 14.63
N GLY A 50 14.19 -21.36 14.48
CA GLY A 50 13.24 -22.36 14.90
C GLY A 50 13.29 -22.37 16.42
N ASP A 51 12.22 -21.92 17.05
CA ASP A 51 11.81 -22.35 18.37
C ASP A 51 10.29 -22.31 18.43
N GLN A 52 9.76 -23.41 18.92
CA GLN A 52 8.36 -23.77 18.99
C GLN A 52 7.69 -22.95 20.10
N LEU A 53 7.02 -21.86 19.74
CA LEU A 53 6.14 -21.15 20.67
C LEU A 53 4.69 -21.58 20.45
N ASP A 54 4.25 -22.42 21.38
CA ASP A 54 2.90 -22.94 21.52
C ASP A 54 1.97 -21.83 22.05
N TYR A 55 1.02 -21.38 21.23
CA TYR A 55 -0.07 -20.53 21.69
C TYR A 55 -1.42 -21.14 21.30
N ALA A 56 -1.92 -21.97 22.21
CA ALA A 56 -3.28 -22.46 22.20
C ALA A 56 -4.29 -21.38 22.61
N ARG A 57 -5.36 -21.27 21.79
CA ARG A 57 -6.73 -20.80 22.06
C ARG A 57 -7.01 -19.91 23.30
N GLN A 58 -7.69 -18.79 23.04
CA GLN A 58 -9.04 -18.54 23.58
C GLN A 58 -9.80 -17.46 22.77
N PHE A 59 -10.63 -17.89 21.82
CA PHE A 59 -11.80 -17.12 21.39
C PHE A 59 -13.00 -17.78 22.07
N ARG A 60 -13.48 -17.20 23.19
CA ARG A 60 -14.76 -17.60 23.77
C ARG A 60 -15.90 -16.97 22.97
N GLN A 61 -16.85 -17.83 22.65
CA GLN A 61 -18.16 -17.56 22.07
C GLN A 61 -18.99 -16.73 23.05
N ASN A 62 -19.73 -15.75 22.55
CA ASN A 62 -20.97 -15.30 23.17
C ASN A 62 -22.08 -15.42 22.14
N ILE A 63 -22.65 -16.63 22.06
CA ILE A 63 -24.04 -16.84 21.67
C ILE A 63 -24.67 -17.51 22.89
N GLN A 64 -25.38 -16.73 23.71
CA GLN A 64 -26.40 -17.28 24.57
C GLN A 64 -27.75 -16.98 23.93
N ARG A 65 -28.55 -18.03 23.79
CA ARG A 65 -29.93 -18.04 23.33
C ARG A 65 -30.76 -18.70 24.43
N GLY A 66 -31.93 -18.11 24.70
CA GLY A 66 -33.04 -18.67 25.49
C GLY A 66 -33.09 -18.11 26.92
N SER A 67 -34.23 -17.70 27.48
CA SER A 67 -35.63 -17.54 27.06
C SER A 67 -36.30 -16.91 28.29
N LEU A 68 -37.23 -15.97 28.13
CA LEU A 68 -38.39 -15.82 29.02
C LEU A 68 -39.39 -14.87 28.36
N ASN A 69 -40.64 -15.32 28.34
CA ASN A 69 -41.81 -14.58 27.94
C ASN A 69 -41.98 -13.33 28.81
N GLU A 70 -42.33 -12.21 28.20
CA GLU A 70 -43.40 -11.34 28.71
C GLU A 70 -43.88 -10.42 27.60
N THR A 71 -45.20 -10.38 27.50
CA THR A 71 -46.02 -9.66 26.53
C THR A 71 -45.91 -8.17 26.82
N GLN A 72 -45.46 -7.38 25.84
CA GLN A 72 -45.86 -5.98 25.77
C GLN A 72 -45.88 -5.55 24.30
N GLU A 73 -47.10 -5.39 23.78
CA GLU A 73 -47.37 -4.55 22.62
C GLU A 73 -46.80 -3.16 22.91
N ASP A 74 -46.02 -2.61 21.99
CA ASP A 74 -46.28 -1.26 21.49
C ASP A 74 -45.36 -0.87 20.31
N GLU A 75 -46.05 -0.38 19.29
CA GLU A 75 -45.64 0.58 18.27
C GLU A 75 -44.50 0.21 17.29
N THR A 76 -44.95 -0.38 16.17
CA THR A 76 -44.31 -0.30 14.86
C THR A 76 -43.95 1.14 14.47
N THR A 77 -42.68 1.52 14.66
CA THR A 77 -42.11 2.63 13.90
C THR A 77 -41.57 2.10 12.57
N SER A 78 -42.30 2.40 11.50
CA SER A 78 -41.89 2.23 10.10
C SER A 78 -40.63 3.07 9.82
N ARG A 79 -39.46 2.54 10.15
CA ARG A 79 -38.20 2.99 9.54
C ARG A 79 -37.83 2.00 8.44
N LYS A 80 -38.09 2.41 7.20
CA LYS A 80 -37.51 1.80 6.00
C LYS A 80 -36.00 1.67 6.21
N SER A 81 -35.55 0.45 6.44
CA SER A 81 -34.13 0.10 6.37
C SER A 81 -33.69 0.33 4.92
N ASN A 82 -33.00 1.44 4.68
CA ASN A 82 -32.19 1.61 3.47
C ASN A 82 -30.96 0.70 3.58
N THR A 83 -31.19 -0.62 3.60
CA THR A 83 -30.14 -1.60 3.38
C THR A 83 -29.72 -1.41 1.94
N ILE A 84 -28.54 -0.81 1.72
CA ILE A 84 -27.89 -0.82 0.41
C ILE A 84 -27.88 -2.28 -0.04
N CYS A 85 -28.72 -2.62 -1.01
CA CYS A 85 -28.82 -3.97 -1.55
C CYS A 85 -27.41 -4.42 -1.94
N ASP A 86 -26.89 -5.44 -1.27
CA ASP A 86 -25.53 -5.91 -1.51
C ASP A 86 -25.40 -6.31 -2.97
N LYS A 87 -24.77 -5.46 -3.79
CA LYS A 87 -24.71 -5.63 -5.25
C LYS A 87 -24.20 -6.98 -5.72
N ASN A 88 -23.51 -7.73 -4.85
CA ASN A 88 -22.92 -9.03 -5.17
C ASN A 88 -23.64 -10.21 -4.48
N TRP A 89 -24.79 -10.01 -3.79
CA TRP A 89 -25.52 -11.07 -3.07
C TRP A 89 -25.87 -12.26 -3.98
N LYS A 90 -26.12 -12.01 -5.26
CA LYS A 90 -26.38 -13.05 -6.25
C LYS A 90 -25.19 -13.98 -6.46
N GLY A 91 -23.98 -13.51 -6.18
CA GLY A 91 -22.78 -14.35 -6.20
C GLY A 91 -22.86 -15.48 -5.19
N ASP A 92 -23.44 -15.24 -4.01
CA ASP A 92 -23.67 -16.26 -2.98
C ASP A 92 -24.69 -17.29 -3.49
N LEU A 93 -25.80 -16.84 -4.07
CA LEU A 93 -26.82 -17.72 -4.66
C LEU A 93 -26.24 -18.64 -5.74
N ILE A 94 -25.45 -18.08 -6.66
CA ILE A 94 -24.80 -18.87 -7.72
C ILE A 94 -23.81 -19.87 -7.14
N PHE A 95 -23.02 -19.48 -6.14
CA PHE A 95 -22.10 -20.42 -5.49
C PHE A 95 -22.84 -21.60 -4.85
N ASN A 96 -23.87 -21.32 -4.05
CA ASN A 96 -24.65 -22.36 -3.37
C ASN A 96 -25.28 -23.31 -4.40
N GLN A 97 -25.87 -22.79 -5.49
CA GLN A 97 -26.42 -23.62 -6.56
C GLN A 97 -25.36 -24.53 -7.21
N LEU A 98 -24.15 -24.03 -7.44
CA LEU A 98 -23.06 -24.81 -8.02
C LEU A 98 -22.51 -25.85 -7.03
N ALA A 99 -22.41 -25.50 -5.75
CA ALA A 99 -21.94 -26.38 -4.68
C ALA A 99 -22.91 -27.52 -4.40
N THR A 100 -24.22 -27.24 -4.30
CA THR A 100 -25.26 -28.26 -4.17
C THR A 100 -25.28 -29.21 -5.37
N CYS A 101 -25.03 -28.72 -6.59
CA CYS A 101 -24.89 -29.58 -7.77
C CYS A 101 -23.67 -30.51 -7.74
N LYS A 102 -22.73 -30.26 -6.83
CA LYS A 102 -21.57 -31.10 -6.55
C LYS A 102 -21.67 -31.85 -5.24
N HIS A 103 -22.86 -31.87 -4.63
CA HIS A 103 -23.15 -32.57 -3.40
C HIS A 103 -22.32 -32.08 -2.20
N LEU A 104 -21.98 -30.79 -2.18
CA LEU A 104 -21.39 -30.18 -1.00
C LEU A 104 -22.49 -29.80 -0.01
N GLU A 105 -22.34 -30.24 1.23
CA GLU A 105 -23.23 -29.87 2.33
C GLU A 105 -23.03 -28.39 2.74
N VAL A 106 -23.98 -27.84 3.48
CA VAL A 106 -23.97 -26.42 3.87
C VAL A 106 -22.73 -26.10 4.72
N GLU A 107 -22.35 -27.00 5.63
CA GLU A 107 -21.19 -26.88 6.49
C GLU A 107 -19.88 -26.85 5.69
N GLU A 108 -19.78 -27.66 4.64
CA GLU A 108 -18.62 -27.70 3.75
C GLU A 108 -18.52 -26.41 2.92
N GLN A 109 -19.65 -25.87 2.48
CA GLN A 109 -19.71 -24.58 1.78
C GLN A 109 -19.21 -23.45 2.67
N GLU A 110 -19.66 -23.40 3.93
CA GLU A 110 -19.23 -22.40 4.90
C GLU A 110 -17.75 -22.54 5.24
N ALA A 111 -17.26 -23.77 5.41
CA ALA A 111 -15.85 -24.06 5.63
C ALA A 111 -14.98 -23.53 4.48
N LEU A 112 -15.35 -23.79 3.22
CA LEU A 112 -14.65 -23.28 2.05
C LEU A 112 -14.61 -21.75 1.98
N ILE A 113 -15.73 -21.08 2.31
CA ILE A 113 -15.80 -19.62 2.34
C ILE A 113 -14.87 -19.07 3.42
N LYS A 114 -14.87 -19.69 4.60
CA LYS A 114 -14.01 -19.31 5.73
C LYS A 114 -12.53 -19.50 5.40
N GLU A 115 -12.16 -20.62 4.77
CA GLU A 115 -10.79 -20.93 4.34
C GLU A 115 -10.26 -19.95 3.29
N MET A 116 -11.10 -19.54 2.33
CA MET A 116 -10.73 -18.51 1.35
C MET A 116 -10.45 -17.16 2.02
N GLY A 117 -11.14 -16.87 3.12
CA GLY A 117 -11.09 -15.58 3.81
C GLY A 117 -11.88 -14.48 3.10
N LEU A 118 -12.32 -13.48 3.88
CA LEU A 118 -13.28 -12.45 3.46
C LEU A 118 -12.91 -11.73 2.15
N ASN A 119 -11.65 -11.34 1.99
CA ASN A 119 -11.21 -10.58 0.82
C ASN A 119 -11.20 -11.41 -0.46
N LEU A 120 -10.72 -12.65 -0.38
CA LEU A 120 -10.71 -13.55 -1.52
C LEU A 120 -12.15 -13.89 -1.91
N TRP A 121 -12.97 -14.29 -0.93
CA TRP A 121 -14.39 -14.58 -1.13
C TRP A 121 -15.11 -13.42 -1.81
N ARG A 122 -14.95 -12.18 -1.32
CA ARG A 122 -15.55 -10.99 -1.92
C ARG A 122 -15.25 -10.85 -3.41
N THR A 123 -14.02 -11.15 -3.85
CA THR A 123 -13.66 -11.09 -5.27
C THR A 123 -14.25 -12.24 -6.08
N ARG A 124 -14.36 -13.45 -5.51
CA ARG A 124 -15.01 -14.61 -6.15
C ARG A 124 -16.50 -14.40 -6.30
N ARG A 125 -17.15 -13.95 -5.23
CA ARG A 125 -18.56 -13.59 -5.16
C ARG A 125 -18.95 -12.54 -6.20
N ALA A 126 -18.16 -11.48 -6.36
CA ALA A 126 -18.38 -10.47 -7.40
C ALA A 126 -18.27 -11.05 -8.84
N ALA A 127 -17.37 -12.01 -9.07
CA ALA A 127 -17.26 -12.68 -10.35
C ALA A 127 -18.47 -13.59 -10.64
N LEU A 128 -18.96 -14.32 -9.62
CA LEU A 128 -20.18 -15.14 -9.73
C LEU A 128 -21.44 -14.27 -9.91
N ALA A 129 -21.51 -13.10 -9.27
CA ALA A 129 -22.58 -12.13 -9.52
C ALA A 129 -22.57 -11.61 -10.97
N SER A 130 -21.39 -11.52 -11.61
CA SER A 130 -21.31 -11.21 -13.04
C SER A 130 -21.78 -12.38 -13.91
N LEU A 131 -21.55 -13.62 -13.49
CA LEU A 131 -22.06 -14.82 -14.16
C LEU A 131 -23.60 -14.89 -14.13
N ASP A 132 -24.25 -14.44 -13.04
CA ASP A 132 -25.72 -14.36 -12.96
C ASP A 132 -26.31 -13.55 -14.12
N VAL A 133 -25.69 -12.42 -14.48
CA VAL A 133 -26.14 -11.56 -15.59
C VAL A 133 -26.16 -12.35 -16.91
N TYR A 134 -25.10 -13.13 -17.16
CA TYR A 134 -25.04 -14.01 -18.32
C TYR A 134 -26.11 -15.10 -18.28
N LEU A 135 -26.25 -15.80 -17.14
CA LEU A 135 -27.21 -16.88 -16.96
C LEU A 135 -28.64 -16.42 -17.21
N LYS A 136 -29.01 -15.24 -16.68
CA LYS A 136 -30.32 -14.63 -16.91
C LYS A 136 -30.54 -14.29 -18.39
N SER A 137 -29.56 -13.69 -19.06
CA SER A 137 -29.66 -13.34 -20.49
C SER A 137 -29.84 -14.54 -21.41
N LYS A 138 -29.46 -15.74 -20.95
CA LYS A 138 -29.58 -17.00 -21.70
C LYS A 138 -30.68 -17.91 -21.16
N HIS A 139 -31.48 -17.45 -20.20
CA HIS A 139 -32.51 -18.25 -19.51
C HIS A 139 -31.96 -19.58 -18.98
N LYS A 140 -30.73 -19.57 -18.45
CA LYS A 140 -30.03 -20.75 -17.93
C LYS A 140 -29.95 -20.74 -16.42
N LYS A 141 -30.07 -21.93 -15.82
CA LYS A 141 -29.77 -22.17 -14.39
C LYS A 141 -28.25 -22.28 -14.18
N ALA A 142 -27.74 -21.93 -12.99
CA ALA A 142 -26.30 -22.04 -12.69
C ALA A 142 -25.77 -23.47 -12.88
N SER A 143 -26.57 -24.47 -12.50
CA SER A 143 -26.26 -25.89 -12.67
C SER A 143 -25.92 -26.28 -14.11
N SER A 144 -26.45 -25.55 -15.12
CA SER A 144 -26.13 -25.80 -16.53
C SER A 144 -24.66 -25.56 -16.87
N ILE A 145 -23.93 -24.73 -16.11
CA ILE A 145 -22.49 -24.50 -16.30
C ILE A 145 -21.71 -25.79 -16.04
N LEU A 146 -22.16 -26.60 -15.08
CA LEU A 146 -21.51 -27.86 -14.69
C LEU A 146 -21.89 -29.05 -15.58
N LYS A 147 -22.87 -28.89 -16.48
CA LYS A 147 -23.31 -29.96 -17.39
C LYS A 147 -22.38 -30.07 -18.61
N GLY A 148 -22.01 -31.30 -18.96
CA GLY A 148 -21.16 -31.59 -20.11
C GLY A 148 -19.78 -30.94 -19.98
N ASN A 149 -19.31 -30.27 -21.04
CA ASN A 149 -18.00 -29.65 -21.05
C ASN A 149 -18.00 -28.29 -20.31
N VAL A 150 -17.66 -28.33 -19.01
CA VAL A 150 -17.61 -27.17 -18.11
C VAL A 150 -16.69 -26.07 -18.63
N VAL A 151 -15.52 -26.44 -19.17
CA VAL A 151 -14.56 -25.48 -19.73
C VAL A 151 -15.17 -24.70 -20.90
N LEU A 152 -15.84 -25.41 -21.82
CA LEU A 152 -16.51 -24.79 -22.96
C LEU A 152 -17.64 -23.86 -22.50
N ASN A 153 -18.41 -24.26 -21.49
CA ASN A 153 -19.47 -23.43 -20.92
C ASN A 153 -18.92 -22.13 -20.32
N VAL A 154 -17.81 -22.20 -19.59
CA VAL A 154 -17.14 -21.00 -19.04
C VAL A 154 -16.61 -20.11 -20.14
N ARG A 155 -15.95 -20.68 -21.16
CA ARG A 155 -15.46 -19.90 -22.31
C ARG A 155 -16.61 -19.16 -23.01
N ARG A 156 -17.75 -19.83 -23.23
CA ARG A 156 -18.96 -19.21 -23.80
C ARG A 156 -19.53 -18.11 -22.90
N ALA A 157 -19.52 -18.30 -21.60
CA ALA A 157 -19.97 -17.28 -20.65
C ALA A 157 -19.05 -16.03 -20.67
N LEU A 158 -17.73 -16.23 -20.71
CA LEU A 158 -16.76 -15.13 -20.79
C LEU A 158 -16.89 -14.34 -22.10
N ASP A 159 -17.02 -15.02 -23.24
CA ASP A 159 -17.24 -14.40 -24.55
C ASP A 159 -18.54 -13.59 -24.57
N ALA A 160 -19.64 -14.15 -24.06
CA ALA A 160 -20.92 -13.44 -23.97
C ALA A 160 -20.84 -12.21 -23.06
N MET A 161 -20.18 -12.31 -21.89
CA MET A 161 -19.98 -11.16 -21.01
C MET A 161 -19.12 -10.07 -21.65
N GLN A 162 -18.13 -10.42 -22.48
CA GLN A 162 -17.34 -9.44 -23.22
C GLN A 162 -18.22 -8.72 -24.26
N LYS A 163 -19.06 -9.47 -24.99
CA LYS A 163 -20.05 -8.92 -25.93
C LYS A 163 -21.11 -8.05 -25.25
N MET A 164 -21.37 -8.25 -23.96
CA MET A 164 -22.24 -7.40 -23.12
C MET A 164 -21.53 -6.12 -22.61
N GLY A 165 -20.35 -5.79 -23.12
CA GLY A 165 -19.65 -4.54 -22.81
C GLY A 165 -18.75 -4.59 -21.58
N LYS A 166 -18.42 -5.77 -21.04
CA LYS A 166 -17.39 -5.87 -19.99
C LYS A 166 -16.02 -5.55 -20.56
N ASN A 167 -15.29 -4.63 -19.93
CA ASN A 167 -13.94 -4.29 -20.35
C ASN A 167 -12.93 -5.41 -20.06
N ASN A 168 -11.75 -5.36 -20.67
CA ASN A 168 -10.73 -6.40 -20.55
C ASN A 168 -10.32 -6.67 -19.09
N GLN A 169 -10.25 -5.64 -18.24
CA GLN A 169 -9.91 -5.81 -16.83
C GLN A 169 -11.01 -6.55 -16.05
N GLN A 170 -12.27 -6.24 -16.33
CA GLN A 170 -13.42 -6.92 -15.77
C GLN A 170 -13.43 -8.39 -16.19
N ILE A 171 -13.21 -8.69 -17.48
CA ILE A 171 -13.16 -10.07 -17.98
C ILE A 171 -12.03 -10.88 -17.31
N ILE A 172 -10.84 -10.29 -17.14
CA ILE A 172 -9.73 -10.93 -16.42
C ILE A 172 -10.11 -11.26 -14.97
N ALA A 173 -10.74 -10.31 -14.27
CA ALA A 173 -11.18 -10.51 -12.88
C ALA A 173 -12.28 -11.57 -12.78
N ILE A 174 -13.27 -11.51 -13.67
CA ILE A 174 -14.39 -12.46 -13.75
C ILE A 174 -13.86 -13.86 -14.04
N ARG A 175 -13.01 -14.03 -15.06
CA ARG A 175 -12.34 -15.31 -15.36
C ARG A 175 -11.66 -15.86 -14.13
N ARG A 176 -10.79 -15.06 -13.49
CA ARG A 176 -10.02 -15.51 -12.34
C ARG A 176 -10.94 -15.98 -11.22
N GLY A 177 -12.04 -15.25 -10.98
CA GLY A 177 -13.03 -15.63 -9.97
C GLY A 177 -13.74 -16.94 -10.29
N ILE A 178 -14.41 -16.99 -11.44
CA ILE A 178 -15.21 -18.15 -11.88
C ILE A 178 -14.34 -19.40 -11.99
N CYS A 179 -13.19 -19.32 -12.66
CA CYS A 179 -12.32 -20.47 -12.86
C CYS A 179 -11.74 -21.01 -11.55
N SER A 180 -11.49 -20.14 -10.55
CA SER A 180 -11.00 -20.61 -9.25
C SER A 180 -12.07 -21.40 -8.50
N ILE A 181 -13.32 -20.92 -8.50
CA ILE A 181 -14.45 -21.63 -7.87
C ILE A 181 -14.72 -22.95 -8.59
N LEU A 182 -14.74 -22.95 -9.92
CA LEU A 182 -14.98 -24.17 -10.69
C LEU A 182 -13.81 -25.16 -10.59
N ALA A 183 -12.57 -24.70 -10.49
CA ALA A 183 -11.44 -25.58 -10.20
C ALA A 183 -11.61 -26.32 -8.87
N LEU A 184 -12.08 -25.63 -7.83
CA LEU A 184 -12.40 -26.22 -6.53
C LEU A 184 -13.55 -27.24 -6.66
N LEU A 185 -14.69 -26.83 -7.23
CA LEU A 185 -15.89 -27.65 -7.34
C LEU A 185 -15.78 -28.84 -8.30
N THR A 186 -14.85 -28.81 -9.25
CA THR A 186 -14.64 -29.88 -10.24
C THR A 186 -13.36 -30.69 -9.97
N ASN A 187 -12.63 -30.37 -8.90
CA ASN A 187 -11.30 -30.92 -8.59
C ASN A 187 -10.32 -30.86 -9.79
N ASN A 188 -10.46 -29.83 -10.65
CA ASN A 188 -9.63 -29.65 -11.83
C ASN A 188 -8.67 -28.47 -11.62
N LYS A 189 -7.45 -28.78 -11.17
CA LYS A 189 -6.42 -27.76 -10.87
C LYS A 189 -5.98 -26.96 -12.10
N ASP A 190 -6.07 -27.55 -13.29
CA ASP A 190 -5.66 -26.94 -14.55
C ASP A 190 -6.80 -26.22 -15.30
N PHE A 191 -7.94 -26.01 -14.65
CA PHE A 191 -9.10 -25.36 -15.27
C PHE A 191 -8.74 -24.02 -15.92
N THR A 192 -7.90 -23.21 -15.27
CA THR A 192 -7.44 -21.92 -15.80
C THR A 192 -6.46 -22.05 -16.98
N ARG A 193 -5.75 -23.17 -17.09
CA ARG A 193 -4.73 -23.41 -18.12
C ARG A 193 -5.29 -24.05 -19.38
N SER A 194 -6.55 -24.50 -19.35
CA SER A 194 -7.21 -25.10 -20.50
C SER A 194 -7.00 -24.30 -21.80
N PRO A 195 -6.59 -24.95 -22.92
CA PRO A 195 -6.35 -24.28 -24.20
C PRO A 195 -7.52 -23.41 -24.68
N LEU A 196 -8.76 -23.81 -24.41
CA LEU A 196 -9.96 -23.06 -24.81
C LEU A 196 -10.10 -21.72 -24.08
N ILE A 197 -9.80 -21.69 -22.79
CA ILE A 197 -9.85 -20.44 -22.00
C ILE A 197 -8.58 -19.62 -22.26
N SER A 198 -7.43 -20.27 -22.40
CA SER A 198 -6.15 -19.60 -22.65
C SER A 198 -6.13 -18.88 -24.01
N SER A 199 -6.59 -19.53 -25.08
CA SER A 199 -6.69 -18.93 -26.42
C SER A 199 -7.62 -17.72 -26.47
N PHE A 200 -8.78 -17.79 -25.80
CA PHE A 200 -9.71 -16.66 -25.67
C PHE A 200 -9.08 -15.47 -24.92
N MET A 201 -8.29 -15.76 -23.88
CA MET A 201 -7.74 -14.71 -23.02
C MET A 201 -6.45 -14.10 -23.54
N LYS A 202 -5.69 -14.81 -24.37
CA LYS A 202 -4.42 -14.32 -24.93
C LYS A 202 -4.57 -12.92 -25.55
N PRO A 203 -5.51 -12.64 -26.48
CA PRO A 203 -5.69 -11.29 -27.03
C PRO A 203 -6.15 -10.25 -25.98
N ILE A 204 -7.00 -10.65 -25.03
CA ILE A 204 -7.50 -9.77 -23.96
C ILE A 204 -6.37 -9.34 -23.02
N VAL A 205 -5.43 -10.25 -22.75
CA VAL A 205 -4.28 -10.01 -21.89
C VAL A 205 -3.15 -9.32 -22.65
N SER A 206 -2.90 -9.64 -23.92
CA SER A 206 -1.83 -9.05 -24.73
C SER A 206 -2.10 -7.59 -25.11
N THR A 207 -3.36 -7.21 -25.30
CA THR A 207 -3.77 -5.79 -25.51
C THR A 207 -3.55 -4.92 -24.27
N ARG A 208 -3.22 -5.52 -23.13
CA ARG A 208 -2.92 -4.78 -21.90
C ARG A 208 -1.50 -4.23 -21.96
N ILE A 209 -1.37 -3.01 -22.45
CA ILE A 209 -0.22 -2.18 -22.10
C ILE A 209 -0.35 -1.89 -20.60
N LYS A 210 0.58 -2.39 -19.77
CA LYS A 210 0.66 -2.02 -18.36
C LYS A 210 1.12 -0.57 -18.27
N LYS A 211 0.21 0.38 -18.50
CA LYS A 211 0.51 1.78 -18.21
C LYS A 211 0.63 1.90 -16.68
N PRO A 212 1.77 2.41 -16.17
CA PRO A 212 1.86 2.72 -14.76
C PRO A 212 0.77 3.74 -14.43
N LYS A 213 0.30 3.72 -13.18
CA LYS A 213 -0.75 4.67 -12.75
C LYS A 213 -0.26 6.13 -12.83
N TYR A 214 1.06 6.31 -12.77
CA TYR A 214 1.76 7.59 -12.80
C TYR A 214 2.92 7.48 -13.76
N ASP A 215 3.11 8.48 -14.61
CA ASP A 215 4.22 8.51 -15.57
C ASP A 215 5.55 8.82 -14.87
N LYS A 216 5.51 9.58 -13.77
CA LYS A 216 6.66 9.92 -12.92
C LYS A 216 6.35 9.76 -11.44
N ALA A 217 7.35 9.40 -10.64
CA ALA A 217 7.29 9.55 -9.19
C ALA A 217 7.53 11.02 -8.81
N TRP A 218 6.94 11.48 -7.70
CA TRP A 218 7.24 12.81 -7.17
C TRP A 218 8.47 12.75 -6.26
N ASN A 219 9.25 13.84 -6.18
CA ASN A 219 10.46 13.89 -5.36
C ASN A 219 10.14 13.83 -3.86
N ILE A 220 10.61 12.77 -3.18
CA ILE A 220 10.38 12.55 -1.75
C ILE A 220 10.89 13.69 -0.86
N SER A 221 11.95 14.39 -1.28
CA SER A 221 12.52 15.52 -0.52
C SER A 221 11.49 16.59 -0.24
N LYS A 222 10.54 16.84 -1.17
CA LYS A 222 9.44 17.79 -0.95
C LYS A 222 8.63 17.47 0.30
N LEU A 223 8.39 16.18 0.58
CA LEU A 223 7.69 15.76 1.79
C LEU A 223 8.59 15.85 3.02
N LEU A 224 9.87 15.44 2.90
CA LEU A 224 10.82 15.50 4.03
C LEU A 224 11.10 16.94 4.47
N ASP A 225 11.24 17.87 3.54
CA ASP A 225 11.39 19.31 3.82
C ASP A 225 10.17 19.85 4.57
N PHE A 226 8.98 19.47 4.13
CA PHE A 226 7.74 19.82 4.81
C PHE A 226 7.67 19.21 6.23
N GLU A 227 8.08 17.95 6.40
CA GLU A 227 8.12 17.31 7.72
C GLU A 227 9.13 17.98 8.65
N SER A 228 10.30 18.37 8.13
CA SER A 228 11.32 19.11 8.89
C SER A 228 10.73 20.41 9.45
N LEU A 229 10.01 21.18 8.62
CA LEU A 229 9.32 22.41 9.03
C LEU A 229 8.22 22.18 10.07
N LYS A 230 7.63 20.99 10.10
CA LYS A 230 6.54 20.64 11.03
C LYS A 230 7.01 19.90 12.28
N SER A 231 8.30 19.62 12.41
CA SER A 231 8.86 18.86 13.54
C SER A 231 8.64 19.53 14.91
N THR A 232 8.48 20.86 14.96
CA THR A 232 8.28 21.64 16.20
C THR A 232 6.81 21.77 16.63
N ASP A 233 5.85 21.45 15.76
CA ASP A 233 4.43 21.52 16.07
C ASP A 233 4.01 20.32 16.94
N LYS A 234 3.72 20.62 18.21
CA LYS A 234 3.39 19.64 19.26
C LYS A 234 1.90 19.27 19.32
N THR A 235 1.08 19.69 18.35
CA THR A 235 -0.33 19.27 18.32
C THR A 235 -0.42 17.76 18.15
N GLN A 236 -1.40 17.12 18.80
CA GLN A 236 -1.55 15.66 18.77
C GLN A 236 -1.64 15.13 17.33
N GLN A 237 -2.40 15.82 16.49
CA GLN A 237 -2.55 15.43 15.10
C GLN A 237 -1.23 15.55 14.33
N ASN A 238 -0.46 16.62 14.53
CA ASN A 238 0.82 16.79 13.81
C ASN A 238 1.85 15.77 14.27
N VAL A 239 2.03 15.56 15.58
CA VAL A 239 2.98 14.57 16.12
C VAL A 239 2.69 13.16 15.59
N MET A 240 1.41 12.76 15.56
CA MET A 240 1.00 11.48 14.98
C MET A 240 1.29 11.39 13.47
N LEU A 241 0.92 12.41 12.70
CA LEU A 241 1.10 12.42 11.24
C LEU A 241 2.59 12.43 10.86
N HIS A 242 3.39 13.20 11.58
CA HIS A 242 4.83 13.28 11.41
C HIS A 242 5.50 11.92 11.66
N ALA A 243 5.17 11.25 12.78
CA ALA A 243 5.64 9.91 13.07
C ALA A 243 5.20 8.89 12.01
N LEU A 244 3.93 8.95 11.57
CA LEU A 244 3.37 8.03 10.59
C LEU A 244 4.04 8.17 9.21
N VAL A 245 4.26 9.39 8.74
CA VAL A 245 4.91 9.66 7.44
C VAL A 245 6.37 9.26 7.46
N LEU A 246 7.12 9.63 8.50
CA LEU A 246 8.54 9.24 8.61
C LEU A 246 8.67 7.72 8.75
N LEU A 247 7.76 7.07 9.45
CA LEU A 247 7.73 5.60 9.50
C LEU A 247 7.52 5.00 8.11
N GLU A 248 6.53 5.46 7.33
CA GLU A 248 6.33 4.96 5.96
C GLU A 248 7.54 5.23 5.07
N ALA A 249 8.12 6.43 5.13
CA ALA A 249 9.26 6.81 4.31
C ALA A 249 10.51 5.96 4.59
N HIS A 250 10.79 5.66 5.87
CA HIS A 250 12.00 4.94 6.28
C HIS A 250 11.86 3.40 6.24
N SER A 251 10.66 2.87 6.48
CA SER A 251 10.41 1.42 6.52
C SER A 251 9.84 0.88 5.22
N THR A 252 9.32 1.77 4.37
CA THR A 252 8.51 1.50 3.18
C THR A 252 7.22 0.72 3.46
N LEU A 253 6.79 0.55 4.71
CA LEU A 253 5.60 -0.25 5.03
C LEU A 253 4.35 0.20 4.26
N ARG A 254 3.54 -0.76 3.82
CA ARG A 254 2.26 -0.49 3.16
C ARG A 254 1.26 0.08 4.17
N GLY A 255 0.27 0.84 3.71
CA GLY A 255 -0.82 1.32 4.59
C GLY A 255 -1.53 0.19 5.37
N THR A 256 -1.58 -1.03 4.83
CA THR A 256 -2.14 -2.20 5.54
C THR A 256 -1.26 -2.69 6.68
N GLU A 257 0.06 -2.59 6.51
CA GLU A 257 1.08 -2.98 7.47
C GLU A 257 1.16 -1.92 8.58
N LEU A 258 1.20 -0.64 8.21
CA LEU A 258 1.12 0.48 9.15
C LEU A 258 -0.13 0.39 10.04
N ALA A 259 -1.30 0.16 9.45
CA ALA A 259 -2.56 0.04 10.20
C ALA A 259 -2.63 -1.18 11.13
N SER A 260 -1.76 -2.17 10.94
CA SER A 260 -1.70 -3.36 11.80
C SER A 260 -0.80 -3.20 13.03
N ILE A 261 0.01 -2.13 13.09
CA ILE A 261 0.88 -1.86 14.23
C ILE A 261 0.01 -1.50 15.44
N THR A 262 0.24 -2.21 16.54
CA THR A 262 -0.30 -1.94 17.87
C THR A 262 0.82 -1.59 18.83
N ARG A 263 0.51 -1.03 20.00
CA ARG A 263 1.55 -0.73 21.00
C ARG A 263 2.29 -1.98 21.48
N ASP A 264 1.58 -3.09 21.68
CA ASP A 264 2.21 -4.38 22.03
C ASP A 264 3.20 -4.89 20.97
N SER A 265 3.09 -4.43 19.72
CA SER A 265 4.03 -4.78 18.65
C SER A 265 5.26 -3.87 18.58
N VAL A 266 5.38 -2.89 19.48
CA VAL A 266 6.46 -1.89 19.49
C VAL A 266 7.24 -2.00 20.80
N THR A 267 8.55 -2.18 20.69
CA THR A 267 9.49 -2.17 21.82
C THR A 267 10.40 -0.96 21.68
N VAL A 268 10.39 -0.08 22.69
CA VAL A 268 11.26 1.10 22.75
C VAL A 268 12.45 0.77 23.63
N GLU A 269 13.64 0.80 23.03
CA GLU A 269 14.93 0.63 23.70
C GLU A 269 15.67 1.97 23.74
N LEU A 270 16.81 2.01 24.44
CA LEU A 270 17.59 3.26 24.62
C LEU A 270 18.05 3.85 23.28
N ASP A 271 18.50 3.00 22.36
CA ASP A 271 19.14 3.34 21.08
C ASP A 271 18.38 2.81 19.87
N SER A 272 17.19 2.23 20.07
CA SER A 272 16.39 1.70 18.97
C SER A 272 14.90 1.60 19.29
N ILE A 273 14.06 1.59 18.25
CA ILE A 273 12.67 1.16 18.34
C ILE A 273 12.50 -0.04 17.42
N LYS A 274 12.04 -1.15 18.00
CA LYS A 274 11.73 -2.38 17.27
C LYS A 274 10.23 -2.47 17.05
N ILE A 275 9.82 -2.79 15.83
CA ILE A 275 8.39 -2.93 15.46
C ILE A 275 8.20 -4.27 14.77
N ILE A 276 7.33 -5.11 15.31
CA ILE A 276 6.94 -6.38 14.72
C ILE A 276 5.70 -6.18 13.86
N VAL A 277 5.84 -6.34 12.54
CA VAL A 277 4.76 -6.11 11.58
C VAL A 277 4.27 -7.42 10.99
N SER A 278 2.98 -7.69 11.11
CA SER A 278 2.36 -8.90 10.55
C SER A 278 2.20 -8.81 9.02
N LYS A 279 2.76 -9.75 8.26
CA LYS A 279 2.53 -9.83 6.81
C LYS A 279 1.25 -10.62 6.51
N LYS A 280 0.16 -9.92 6.19
CA LYS A 280 -1.12 -10.56 5.76
C LYS A 280 -0.99 -11.56 4.60
N LYS A 281 0.07 -11.47 3.78
CA LYS A 281 0.28 -12.33 2.59
C LYS A 281 1.26 -13.49 2.79
N ALA A 282 1.98 -13.55 3.90
CA ALA A 282 2.85 -14.67 4.23
C ALA A 282 2.21 -15.44 5.39
N LYS A 283 1.95 -16.74 5.22
CA LYS A 283 1.54 -17.59 6.35
C LYS A 283 2.66 -17.47 7.40
N ASN A 284 2.33 -16.92 8.57
CA ASN A 284 3.20 -16.82 9.75
C ASN A 284 4.47 -15.94 9.60
N GLY A 285 4.49 -15.00 8.66
CA GLY A 285 5.63 -14.08 8.51
C GLY A 285 5.42 -12.75 9.23
N GLY A 286 6.08 -12.55 10.37
CA GLY A 286 6.35 -11.21 10.90
C GLY A 286 7.57 -10.58 10.22
N ARG A 287 7.62 -9.26 10.09
CA ARG A 287 8.84 -8.51 9.77
C ARG A 287 9.19 -7.65 10.97
N GLU A 288 10.42 -7.78 11.45
CA GLU A 288 10.98 -6.81 12.39
C GLU A 288 11.52 -5.59 11.63
N ILE A 289 11.14 -4.40 12.11
CA ILE A 289 11.68 -3.11 11.68
C ILE A 289 12.48 -2.56 12.85
N VAL A 290 13.77 -2.28 12.64
CA VAL A 290 14.63 -1.66 13.66
C VAL A 290 14.92 -0.22 13.26
N ILE A 291 14.38 0.74 14.01
CA ILE A 291 14.58 2.16 13.79
C ILE A 291 15.63 2.66 14.77
N ARG A 292 16.69 3.29 14.26
CA ARG A 292 17.77 3.86 15.08
C ARG A 292 17.75 5.40 15.05
N PRO A 293 18.27 6.06 16.09
CA PRO A 293 18.49 7.50 16.10
C PRO A 293 19.31 7.97 14.89
N ARG A 294 19.04 9.21 14.44
CA ARG A 294 19.80 9.89 13.40
C ARG A 294 20.32 11.22 13.93
N PHE A 295 21.36 11.75 13.28
CA PHE A 295 21.93 13.07 13.59
C PHE A 295 20.91 14.18 13.38
N ASP A 296 20.23 14.20 12.23
CA ASP A 296 19.15 15.14 12.00
C ASP A 296 17.89 14.69 12.74
N LYS A 297 17.57 15.39 13.84
CA LYS A 297 16.43 15.10 14.71
C LYS A 297 15.09 15.52 14.11
N THR A 298 15.04 16.45 13.14
CA THR A 298 13.77 17.00 12.64
C THR A 298 13.02 16.02 11.73
N ILE A 299 13.76 15.16 11.01
CA ILE A 299 13.23 14.10 10.15
C ILE A 299 13.62 12.71 10.66
N CYS A 300 14.01 12.60 11.94
CA CYS A 300 14.40 11.33 12.53
C CYS A 300 13.16 10.48 12.88
N PRO A 301 12.96 9.31 12.26
CA PRO A 301 11.83 8.44 12.58
C PRO A 301 11.86 7.96 14.04
N PHE A 302 13.05 7.77 14.64
CA PHE A 302 13.18 7.43 16.05
C PHE A 302 12.61 8.53 16.94
N VAL A 303 13.03 9.79 16.75
CA VAL A 303 12.57 10.94 17.55
C VAL A 303 11.07 11.15 17.36
N ALA A 304 10.59 11.15 16.11
CA ALA A 304 9.19 11.36 15.82
C ALA A 304 8.29 10.28 16.44
N LEU A 305 8.70 9.01 16.33
CA LEU A 305 7.95 7.88 16.88
C LEU A 305 7.98 7.87 18.41
N SER A 306 9.13 8.15 19.05
CA SER A 306 9.24 8.31 20.50
C SER A 306 8.31 9.41 21.02
N ASN A 307 8.30 10.57 20.36
CA ASN A 307 7.41 11.68 20.73
C ASN A 307 5.93 11.28 20.64
N TRP A 308 5.55 10.52 19.60
CA TRP A 308 4.19 10.03 19.46
C TRP A 308 3.83 8.98 20.51
N ILE A 309 4.72 8.03 20.79
CA ILE A 309 4.51 6.99 21.81
C ILE A 309 4.37 7.61 23.20
N ASN A 310 5.23 8.58 23.55
CA ASN A 310 5.13 9.29 24.82
C ASN A 310 3.78 10.00 24.95
N MET A 311 3.36 10.72 23.91
CA MET A 311 2.05 11.38 23.91
C MET A 311 0.88 10.38 24.02
N LEU A 312 0.98 9.21 23.40
CA LEU A 312 0.00 8.14 23.53
C LEU A 312 -0.05 7.60 24.96
N ASN A 313 1.11 7.38 25.59
CA ASN A 313 1.23 6.91 26.97
C ASN A 313 0.56 7.90 27.92
N ASP A 314 0.79 9.20 27.72
CA ASP A 314 0.28 10.27 28.59
C ASP A 314 -1.23 10.49 28.43
N LYS A 315 -1.71 10.61 27.19
CA LYS A 315 -3.11 10.99 26.91
C LYS A 315 -4.07 9.83 26.83
N PHE A 316 -3.58 8.64 26.49
CA PHE A 316 -4.40 7.46 26.25
C PHE A 316 -3.79 6.22 26.93
N PRO A 317 -3.61 6.25 28.26
CA PRO A 317 -3.11 5.09 29.00
C PRO A 317 -4.03 3.88 28.75
N GLY A 318 -3.42 2.72 28.54
CA GLY A 318 -4.13 1.46 28.30
C GLY A 318 -4.73 1.26 26.90
N LYS A 319 -4.78 2.27 26.01
CA LYS A 319 -5.21 2.04 24.62
C LYS A 319 -4.11 1.37 23.82
N GLN A 320 -4.44 0.26 23.16
CA GLN A 320 -3.50 -0.49 22.29
C GLN A 320 -3.32 0.08 20.88
N ALA A 321 -4.18 1.02 20.48
CA ALA A 321 -4.15 1.60 19.14
C ALA A 321 -2.91 2.48 18.92
N MET A 322 -2.13 2.20 17.88
CA MET A 322 -0.98 3.03 17.51
C MET A 322 -1.37 4.28 16.72
N TRP A 323 -2.44 4.20 15.92
CA TRP A 323 -2.89 5.30 15.07
C TRP A 323 -4.33 5.63 15.38
N LEU A 324 -4.64 6.92 15.52
CA LEU A 324 -5.95 7.39 15.96
C LEU A 324 -6.68 8.14 14.83
N ASN A 325 -8.00 7.98 14.78
CA ASN A 325 -8.86 8.78 13.93
C ASN A 325 -9.28 10.09 14.63
N LYS A 326 -10.08 10.92 13.96
CA LYS A 326 -10.57 12.20 14.52
C LYS A 326 -11.38 12.07 15.82
N LYS A 327 -11.91 10.87 16.11
CA LYS A 327 -12.65 10.53 17.34
C LYS A 327 -11.76 9.87 18.40
N ASN A 328 -10.43 9.88 18.23
CA ASN A 328 -9.46 9.21 19.10
C ASN A 328 -9.71 7.69 19.25
N LEU A 329 -10.30 7.07 18.24
CA LEU A 329 -10.44 5.61 18.12
C LEU A 329 -9.39 5.07 17.15
N GLN A 330 -9.13 3.76 17.19
CA GLN A 330 -8.19 3.13 16.26
C GLN A 330 -8.55 3.46 14.80
N ALA A 331 -7.55 3.96 14.07
CA ALA A 331 -7.70 4.22 12.65
C ALA A 331 -7.83 2.89 11.89
N SER A 332 -8.84 2.80 11.03
CA SER A 332 -8.96 1.67 10.11
C SER A 332 -7.83 1.72 9.07
N GLU A 333 -7.67 0.62 8.33
CA GLU A 333 -6.74 0.55 7.20
C GLU A 333 -6.93 1.69 6.19
N GLN A 334 -8.21 2.06 5.94
CA GLN A 334 -8.54 3.19 5.09
C GLN A 334 -8.25 4.52 5.78
N GLY A 335 -8.51 4.63 7.09
CA GLY A 335 -8.19 5.80 7.89
C GLY A 335 -6.71 6.15 7.88
N VAL A 336 -5.82 5.16 8.04
CA VAL A 336 -4.35 5.37 7.95
C VAL A 336 -3.95 5.87 6.58
N ARG A 337 -4.50 5.30 5.50
CA ARG A 337 -4.27 5.80 4.13
C ARG A 337 -4.76 7.22 3.93
N ASP A 338 -5.88 7.59 4.54
CA ASP A 338 -6.43 8.93 4.43
C ASP A 338 -5.60 9.94 5.24
N LEU A 339 -5.08 9.56 6.41
CA LEU A 339 -4.13 10.35 7.21
C LEU A 339 -2.86 10.67 6.40
N LEU A 340 -2.25 9.66 5.79
CA LEU A 340 -1.09 9.83 4.89
C LEU A 340 -1.43 10.74 3.71
N ARG A 341 -2.59 10.53 3.08
CA ARG A 341 -3.03 11.38 1.95
C ARG A 341 -3.20 12.83 2.38
N ILE A 342 -3.77 13.10 3.54
CA ILE A 342 -3.90 14.48 4.06
C ILE A 342 -2.52 15.11 4.17
N ARG A 343 -1.54 14.39 4.73
CA ARG A 343 -0.19 14.91 4.94
C ARG A 343 0.54 15.21 3.62
N ILE A 344 0.46 14.30 2.65
CA ILE A 344 0.95 14.49 1.27
C ILE A 344 0.35 15.76 0.64
N ARG A 345 -0.94 16.02 0.86
CA ARG A 345 -1.61 17.23 0.33
C ARG A 345 -1.13 18.50 1.01
N GLN A 346 -0.89 18.46 2.32
CA GLN A 346 -0.33 19.59 3.07
C GLN A 346 1.08 19.95 2.59
N ALA A 347 1.88 18.95 2.17
CA ALA A 347 3.18 19.15 1.53
C ALA A 347 3.09 19.66 0.07
N GLY A 348 1.89 19.97 -0.44
CA GLY A 348 1.70 20.51 -1.79
C GLY A 348 1.92 19.49 -2.91
N ILE A 349 1.77 18.19 -2.65
CA ILE A 349 1.88 17.14 -3.67
C ILE A 349 0.54 16.95 -4.39
N GLY A 350 0.61 16.85 -5.72
CA GLY A 350 -0.53 16.85 -6.65
C GLY A 350 -1.62 15.83 -6.35
N LYS A 351 -2.88 16.20 -6.63
CA LYS A 351 -4.11 15.44 -6.28
C LYS A 351 -4.17 14.04 -6.88
N GLU A 352 -3.41 13.78 -7.93
CA GLU A 352 -3.23 12.51 -8.60
C GLU A 352 -2.54 11.45 -7.69
N TYR A 353 -1.60 11.87 -6.83
CA TYR A 353 -0.80 10.96 -6.00
C TYR A 353 -1.53 10.52 -4.73
N GLY A 354 -1.56 9.21 -4.44
CA GLY A 354 -2.19 8.66 -3.22
C GLY A 354 -1.19 8.32 -2.11
N SER A 355 -1.68 7.84 -0.96
CA SER A 355 -0.83 7.43 0.18
C SER A 355 0.31 6.50 -0.23
N ASN A 356 0.01 5.47 -1.03
CA ASN A 356 0.99 4.47 -1.47
C ASN A 356 2.15 5.07 -2.28
N THR A 357 2.03 6.32 -2.76
CA THR A 357 3.06 6.95 -3.59
C THR A 357 4.28 7.39 -2.81
N ILE A 358 4.22 7.54 -1.48
CA ILE A 358 5.41 7.75 -0.65
C ILE A 358 6.41 6.60 -0.87
N ARG A 359 5.91 5.36 -0.80
CA ARG A 359 6.70 4.16 -1.10
C ARG A 359 7.29 4.19 -2.53
N HIS A 360 6.54 4.67 -3.53
CA HIS A 360 7.05 4.81 -4.90
C HIS A 360 8.18 5.84 -5.01
N SER A 361 8.01 7.00 -4.39
CA SER A 361 9.01 8.07 -4.37
C SER A 361 10.30 7.62 -3.68
N VAL A 362 10.20 6.99 -2.50
CA VAL A 362 11.35 6.43 -1.78
C VAL A 362 12.09 5.41 -2.65
N MET A 363 11.38 4.47 -3.26
CA MET A 363 12.00 3.45 -4.12
C MET A 363 12.67 4.03 -5.34
N THR A 364 12.08 5.05 -5.95
CA THR A 364 12.67 5.74 -7.11
C THR A 364 13.97 6.43 -6.70
N GLU A 365 14.00 7.14 -5.57
CA GLU A 365 15.24 7.75 -5.07
C GLU A 365 16.30 6.69 -4.73
N LEU A 366 15.93 5.57 -4.10
CA LEU A 366 16.87 4.48 -3.85
C LEU A 366 17.48 3.90 -5.12
N ARG A 367 16.72 3.85 -6.23
CA ARG A 367 17.26 3.39 -7.52
C ARG A 367 18.21 4.39 -8.17
N LYS A 368 18.20 5.66 -7.79
CA LYS A 368 19.20 6.66 -8.23
C LYS A 368 20.54 6.52 -7.49
N THR A 369 20.56 5.82 -6.37
CA THR A 369 21.78 5.56 -5.60
C THR A 369 22.61 4.45 -6.26
N LYS A 370 23.83 4.23 -5.77
CA LYS A 370 24.71 3.14 -6.23
C LYS A 370 24.27 1.74 -5.75
N LEU A 371 23.12 1.62 -5.07
CA LEU A 371 22.62 0.34 -4.60
C LEU A 371 22.18 -0.56 -5.77
N THR A 372 22.50 -1.85 -5.66
CA THR A 372 21.98 -2.88 -6.57
C THR A 372 20.47 -3.07 -6.38
N LEU A 373 19.79 -3.58 -7.42
CA LEU A 373 18.38 -3.94 -7.32
C LEU A 373 18.12 -4.93 -6.16
N GLN A 374 19.04 -5.87 -5.93
CA GLN A 374 18.95 -6.82 -4.81
C GLN A 374 19.00 -6.12 -3.46
N GLN A 375 19.91 -5.16 -3.26
CA GLN A 375 19.97 -4.36 -2.03
C GLN A 375 18.69 -3.55 -1.83
N VAL A 376 18.19 -2.90 -2.88
CA VAL A 376 16.92 -2.16 -2.81
C VAL A 376 15.76 -3.12 -2.48
N ASN A 377 15.72 -4.32 -3.07
CA ASN A 377 14.71 -5.33 -2.74
C ASN A 377 14.77 -5.74 -1.26
N MET A 378 15.97 -5.94 -0.70
CA MET A 378 16.13 -6.27 0.73
C MET A 378 15.63 -5.15 1.65
N LEU A 379 16.01 -3.90 1.37
CA LEU A 379 15.59 -2.72 2.16
C LEU A 379 14.08 -2.51 2.11
N THR A 380 13.46 -2.89 1.00
CA THR A 380 12.06 -2.62 0.71
C THR A 380 11.13 -3.82 0.89
N ASP A 381 11.69 -4.93 1.39
CA ASP A 381 10.98 -6.18 1.64
C ASP A 381 10.30 -6.78 0.39
N HIS A 382 11.04 -6.76 -0.72
CA HIS A 382 10.73 -7.53 -1.92
C HIS A 382 11.60 -8.80 -1.99
N ALA A 383 11.16 -9.79 -2.75
CA ALA A 383 11.99 -10.97 -3.00
C ALA A 383 13.32 -10.55 -3.67
N PRO A 384 14.47 -11.10 -3.28
CA PRO A 384 15.78 -10.65 -3.79
C PRO A 384 15.87 -10.59 -5.32
N SER A 385 15.28 -11.57 -6.02
CA SER A 385 15.25 -11.68 -7.48
C SER A 385 14.09 -10.94 -8.17
N SER A 386 13.34 -10.13 -7.42
CA SER A 386 12.15 -9.44 -7.93
C SER A 386 12.52 -8.25 -8.82
N ILE A 387 11.97 -8.22 -10.04
CA ILE A 387 12.02 -7.05 -10.94
C ILE A 387 10.93 -6.00 -10.65
N ILE A 388 10.09 -6.22 -9.63
CA ILE A 388 8.91 -5.40 -9.35
C ILE A 388 9.27 -3.93 -9.07
N VAL A 389 10.41 -3.67 -8.42
CA VAL A 389 10.87 -2.30 -8.17
C VAL A 389 11.08 -1.57 -9.49
N ASP A 390 11.83 -2.13 -10.43
CA ASP A 390 12.08 -1.47 -11.71
C ASP A 390 10.83 -1.43 -12.61
N GLU A 391 10.00 -2.48 -12.63
CA GLU A 391 8.81 -2.51 -13.49
C GLU A 391 7.73 -1.50 -13.02
N TYR A 392 7.49 -1.39 -11.70
CA TYR A 392 6.34 -0.66 -11.16
C TYR A 392 6.66 0.55 -10.29
N TYR A 393 7.82 0.59 -9.63
CA TYR A 393 8.13 1.62 -8.65
C TYR A 393 9.10 2.68 -9.18
N ASN A 394 10.19 2.27 -9.82
CA ASN A 394 11.19 3.14 -10.42
C ASN A 394 10.57 3.92 -11.58
N LYS A 395 10.28 5.20 -11.34
CA LYS A 395 9.69 6.13 -12.33
C LYS A 395 10.48 7.44 -12.30
N PRO A 396 11.73 7.46 -12.82
CA PRO A 396 12.56 8.65 -12.84
C PRO A 396 11.95 9.71 -13.77
N GLU A 397 12.32 10.97 -13.55
CA GLU A 397 11.86 12.08 -14.41
C GLU A 397 12.38 11.94 -15.85
N HIS A 398 13.59 11.40 -16.00
CA HIS A 398 14.22 11.08 -17.28
C HIS A 398 14.52 9.57 -17.31
N PRO A 399 13.67 8.76 -17.97
CA PRO A 399 13.98 7.36 -18.21
C PRO A 399 15.25 7.27 -19.04
N LEU A 400 16.19 6.42 -18.63
CA LEU A 400 17.41 6.16 -19.41
C LEU A 400 17.02 5.67 -20.81
N GLY A 401 17.40 6.45 -21.81
CA GLY A 401 17.38 6.07 -23.21
C GLY A 401 18.59 5.23 -23.57
N ILE A 402 18.49 4.49 -24.67
CA ILE A 402 19.66 3.80 -25.26
C ILE A 402 20.77 4.82 -25.56
N ASP A 403 20.39 6.01 -26.02
CA ASP A 403 21.33 7.08 -26.35
C ASP A 403 22.11 7.61 -25.12
N ASP A 404 21.53 7.57 -23.92
CA ASP A 404 22.21 7.99 -22.70
C ASP A 404 23.31 7.00 -22.27
N VAL A 405 23.23 5.75 -22.74
CA VAL A 405 24.18 4.68 -22.45
C VAL A 405 25.25 4.59 -23.52
N ILE A 406 24.89 4.79 -24.79
CA ILE A 406 25.84 4.75 -25.91
C ILE A 406 26.81 5.95 -25.87
N ASN A 407 26.38 7.09 -25.32
CA ASN A 407 27.19 8.31 -25.26
C ASN A 407 27.99 8.49 -23.96
N GLN A 408 28.08 7.45 -23.11
CA GLN A 408 28.98 7.36 -21.95
C GLN A 408 30.18 6.49 -22.27
#